data_AF-A0A6P0XGR9-F1
#
_entry.id   AF-A0A6P0XGR9-F1
#
_cell.length_a   1.000
_cell.length_b   1.000
_cell.length_c   1.000
_cell.angle_alpha   90.00
_cell.angle_beta   90.00
_cell.angle_gamma   90.00
#
_symmetry.space_group_name_H-M   'P 1'
#
loop_
_entity.id
_entity.type
_entity.pdbx_description
1 polymer ?
#
loop_
_entity_poly.entity_id
_entity_poly.type
_entity_poly.pdbx_seq_one_letter_code
_entity_poly.pdbx_strand_id
1 'polypeptide(L)'
;MLKKLAESDDNFYVRRSAIQQLALGWHDDPGMFEFFGVRAYSDPFVRQEEWEDNPRQTALEVILEQYQEKTQIFQILCDRAENDLDEQVQKFALKTLKGF
;
A
#
# COMPACT_ATOMS: atom_id res chain seq x y z
N MET A 1 -7.62 6.45 -15.43
CA MET A 1 -7.24 5.18 -16.09
C MET A 1 -6.11 4.43 -15.37
N LEU A 2 -5.25 5.02 -14.53
CA LEU A 2 -4.42 4.23 -13.60
C LEU A 2 -5.13 3.86 -12.29
N LYS A 3 -5.88 4.80 -11.68
CA LYS A 3 -6.68 4.54 -10.47
C LYS A 3 -7.59 3.31 -10.61
N LYS A 4 -8.33 3.20 -11.72
CA LYS A 4 -9.18 2.04 -12.02
C LYS A 4 -8.40 0.71 -12.10
N LEU A 5 -7.19 0.74 -12.68
CA LEU A 5 -6.33 -0.45 -12.75
C LEU A 5 -5.87 -0.84 -11.35
N ALA A 6 -5.36 0.12 -10.56
CA ALA A 6 -5.03 -0.10 -9.15
C ALA A 6 -6.24 -0.52 -8.30
N GLU A 7 -7.45 -0.18 -8.72
CA GLU A 7 -8.67 -0.46 -7.96
C GLU A 7 -9.21 -1.87 -8.13
N SER A 8 -9.19 -2.36 -9.37
CA SER A 8 -10.11 -3.42 -9.79
C SER A 8 -9.55 -4.36 -10.86
N ASP A 9 -8.30 -4.18 -11.30
CA ASP A 9 -7.71 -5.14 -12.23
C ASP A 9 -7.53 -6.49 -11.55
N ASP A 10 -7.87 -7.58 -12.24
CA ASP A 10 -7.77 -8.94 -11.68
C ASP A 10 -6.32 -9.33 -11.39
N ASN A 11 -5.37 -8.80 -12.17
CA ASN A 11 -3.96 -9.10 -12.02
C ASN A 11 -3.31 -8.19 -10.98
N PHE A 12 -2.84 -8.76 -9.87
CA PHE A 12 -2.19 -8.00 -8.80
C PHE A 12 -0.90 -7.31 -9.25
N TYR A 13 -0.16 -7.85 -10.23
CA TYR A 13 0.98 -7.16 -10.82
C TYR A 13 0.55 -5.86 -11.50
N VAL A 14 -0.59 -5.86 -12.19
CA VAL A 14 -1.15 -4.66 -12.82
C VAL A 14 -1.57 -3.65 -11.76
N ARG A 15 -2.25 -4.11 -10.69
CA ARG A 15 -2.65 -3.21 -9.59
C ARG A 15 -1.44 -2.56 -8.92
N ARG A 16 -0.42 -3.35 -8.59
CA ARG A 16 0.85 -2.88 -8.04
C ARG A 16 1.53 -1.87 -8.98
N SER A 17 1.69 -2.20 -10.25
CA SER A 17 2.32 -1.30 -11.22
C SER A 17 1.53 0.01 -11.35
N ALA A 18 0.20 -0.05 -11.32
CA ALA A 18 -0.63 1.14 -11.34
C ALA A 18 -0.43 2.02 -10.08
N ILE A 19 -0.28 1.44 -8.89
CA ILE A 19 0.06 2.17 -7.66
C ILE A 19 1.41 2.89 -7.82
N GLN A 20 2.44 2.19 -8.30
CA GLN A 20 3.77 2.77 -8.52
C GLN A 20 3.73 3.91 -9.53
N GLN A 21 3.04 3.74 -10.66
CA GLN A 21 2.92 4.79 -11.68
C GLN A 21 2.14 6.01 -11.17
N LEU A 22 1.11 5.79 -10.35
CA LEU A 22 0.39 6.88 -9.68
C LEU A 22 1.31 7.65 -8.72
N ALA A 23 2.13 6.94 -7.94
CA ALA A 23 3.08 7.55 -7.01
C ALA A 23 4.16 8.36 -7.74
N LEU A 24 4.61 7.90 -8.91
CA LEU A 24 5.62 8.61 -9.69
C LEU A 24 5.10 9.89 -10.37
N GLY A 25 3.88 9.85 -10.90
CA GLY A 25 3.37 10.92 -11.76
C GLY A 25 2.38 11.88 -11.10
N TRP A 26 1.72 11.46 -10.02
CA TRP A 26 0.54 12.15 -9.50
C TRP A 26 0.48 12.21 -7.98
N HIS A 27 1.54 11.91 -7.23
CA HIS A 27 1.48 11.92 -5.76
C HIS A 27 1.02 13.25 -5.12
N ASP A 28 1.27 14.39 -5.75
CA ASP A 28 0.84 15.69 -5.25
C ASP A 28 -0.65 16.01 -5.55
N ASP A 29 -1.34 15.17 -6.34
CA ASP A 29 -2.74 15.40 -6.65
C ASP A 29 -3.61 15.27 -5.38
N PRO A 30 -4.62 16.15 -5.21
CA PRO A 30 -5.54 16.05 -4.09
C PRO A 30 -6.18 14.66 -3.99
N GLY A 31 -6.19 14.10 -2.77
CA GLY A 31 -6.83 12.80 -2.48
C GLY A 31 -5.94 11.58 -2.72
N MET A 32 -4.67 11.76 -3.10
CA MET A 32 -3.78 10.63 -3.40
C MET A 32 -3.30 9.88 -2.16
N PHE A 33 -3.07 10.58 -1.05
CA PHE A 33 -2.82 9.94 0.24
C PHE A 33 -3.96 8.99 0.63
N GLU A 34 -5.21 9.46 0.54
CA GLU A 34 -6.40 8.67 0.84
C GLU A 34 -6.53 7.50 -0.12
N PHE A 35 -6.27 7.72 -1.41
CA PHE A 35 -6.29 6.66 -2.42
C PHE A 35 -5.31 5.52 -2.09
N PHE A 36 -4.05 5.85 -1.78
CA PHE A 36 -3.06 4.85 -1.39
C PHE A 36 -3.41 4.19 -0.06
N GLY A 37 -3.97 4.93 0.90
CA GLY A 37 -4.46 4.38 2.16
C GLY A 37 -5.53 3.30 1.95
N VAL A 38 -6.48 3.53 1.03
CA VAL A 38 -7.46 2.51 0.63
C VAL A 38 -6.78 1.31 -0.02
N ARG A 39 -5.79 1.50 -0.90
CA ARG A 39 -5.06 0.36 -1.50
C ARG A 39 -4.29 -0.45 -0.45
N ALA A 40 -3.66 0.22 0.51
CA ALA A 40 -3.00 -0.42 1.64
C ALA A 40 -3.98 -1.18 2.54
N TYR A 41 -5.27 -0.79 2.57
CA TYR A 41 -6.29 -1.42 3.40
C TYR A 41 -7.04 -2.56 2.71
N SER A 42 -7.52 -2.36 1.49
CA SER A 42 -8.57 -3.19 0.89
C SER A 42 -8.16 -3.92 -0.37
N ASP A 43 -6.89 -3.88 -0.81
CA ASP A 43 -6.51 -4.62 -2.02
C ASP A 43 -6.75 -6.13 -1.81
N PRO A 44 -7.41 -6.83 -2.74
CA PRO A 44 -7.85 -8.22 -2.56
C PRO A 44 -6.72 -9.25 -2.77
N PHE A 45 -5.45 -8.84 -2.82
CA PHE A 45 -4.33 -9.74 -3.01
C PHE A 45 -4.29 -10.86 -1.97
N VAL A 46 -4.09 -12.07 -2.47
CA VAL A 46 -3.84 -13.30 -1.71
C VAL A 46 -2.54 -13.88 -2.24
N ARG A 47 -1.56 -14.03 -1.36
CA ARG A 47 -0.26 -14.59 -1.69
C ARG A 47 -0.37 -16.08 -1.98
N GLN A 48 0.24 -16.50 -3.08
CA GLN A 48 0.46 -17.91 -3.41
C GLN A 48 1.91 -18.29 -3.20
N GLU A 49 2.83 -17.37 -3.51
CA GLU A 49 4.26 -17.61 -3.42
C GLU A 49 4.96 -16.53 -2.60
N GLU A 50 6.03 -16.91 -1.89
CA GLU A 50 6.75 -15.99 -1.01
C GLU A 50 7.36 -14.78 -1.75
N TRP A 51 7.70 -14.93 -3.03
CA TRP A 51 8.37 -13.90 -3.84
C TRP A 51 7.39 -12.90 -4.50
N GLU A 52 6.08 -13.06 -4.32
CA GLU A 52 5.09 -12.15 -4.92
C GLU A 52 5.05 -10.79 -4.23
N ASP A 53 5.06 -9.72 -5.00
CA ASP A 53 4.91 -8.37 -4.44
C ASP A 53 3.45 -8.08 -4.10
N ASN A 54 3.19 -7.69 -2.85
CA ASN A 54 1.84 -7.41 -2.37
C ASN A 54 1.47 -5.93 -2.64
N PRO A 55 0.38 -5.64 -3.39
CA PRO A 55 -0.07 -4.27 -3.64
C PRO A 55 -0.37 -3.46 -2.36
N ARG A 56 -0.80 -4.12 -1.27
CA ARG A 56 -0.99 -3.46 0.04
C ARG A 56 0.33 -2.95 0.60
N GLN A 57 1.39 -3.76 0.55
CA GLN A 57 2.73 -3.34 0.98
C GLN A 57 3.27 -2.22 0.08
N THR A 58 3.12 -2.34 -1.24
CA THR A 58 3.54 -1.27 -2.17
C THR A 58 2.87 0.07 -1.87
N ALA A 59 1.58 0.05 -1.52
CA ALA A 59 0.89 1.27 -1.11
C ALA A 59 1.42 1.84 0.22
N LEU A 60 1.81 0.99 1.19
CA LEU A 60 2.45 1.44 2.42
C LEU A 60 3.82 2.07 2.16
N GLU A 61 4.64 1.48 1.30
CA GLU A 61 5.95 2.02 0.90
C GLU A 61 5.78 3.42 0.30
N VAL A 62 4.84 3.59 -0.65
CA VAL A 62 4.51 4.89 -1.22
C VAL A 62 4.10 5.90 -0.14
N ILE A 63 3.23 5.50 0.80
CA ILE A 63 2.78 6.36 1.89
C ILE A 63 3.96 6.83 2.75
N LEU A 64 4.84 5.90 3.12
CA LEU A 64 6.01 6.17 3.97
C LEU A 64 7.04 7.06 3.27
N GLU A 65 7.20 6.91 1.96
CA GLU A 65 8.18 7.68 1.19
C GLU A 65 7.69 9.11 0.95
N GLN A 66 6.41 9.27 0.58
CA GLN A 66 5.92 10.50 -0.02
C GLN A 66 5.08 11.38 0.92
N TYR A 67 4.58 10.84 2.03
CA TYR A 67 3.61 11.53 2.89
C TYR A 67 4.05 11.56 4.37
N GLN A 68 5.35 11.68 4.62
CA GLN A 68 5.95 11.58 5.96
C GLN A 68 5.37 12.58 6.97
N GLU A 69 4.78 13.68 6.49
CA GLU A 69 4.12 14.69 7.33
C GLU A 69 2.72 14.26 7.83
N LYS A 70 2.15 13.18 7.29
CA LYS A 70 0.82 12.69 7.66
C LYS A 70 0.87 11.91 8.97
N THR A 71 0.16 12.43 9.97
CA THR A 71 0.05 11.80 11.29
C THR A 71 -0.72 10.47 11.25
N GLN A 72 -1.53 10.24 10.21
CA GLN A 72 -2.33 9.02 10.06
C GLN A 72 -1.48 7.78 9.75
N ILE A 73 -0.23 7.95 9.29
CA ILE A 73 0.66 6.82 8.93
C ILE A 73 0.82 5.84 10.07
N PHE A 74 1.02 6.34 11.29
CA PHE A 74 1.18 5.50 12.47
C PHE A 74 -0.01 4.56 12.65
N GLN A 75 -1.23 5.08 12.54
CA GLN A 75 -2.45 4.29 12.70
C GLN A 75 -2.62 3.26 11.58
N ILE A 76 -2.25 3.62 10.34
CA ILE A 76 -2.28 2.69 9.21
C ILE A 76 -1.31 1.52 9.46
N LEU A 77 -0.09 1.79 9.92
CA LEU A 77 0.89 0.75 10.22
C LEU A 77 0.45 -0.15 11.38
N CYS A 78 -0.10 0.42 12.47
CA CYS A 78 -0.63 -0.38 13.58
C CYS A 78 -1.71 -1.36 13.10
N ASP A 79 -2.68 -0.86 12.32
CA ASP A 79 -3.74 -1.72 11.81
C ASP A 79 -3.21 -2.81 10.88
N ARG A 80 -2.26 -2.48 9.98
CA ARG A 80 -1.64 -3.48 9.09
C ARG A 80 -0.81 -4.52 9.84
N ALA A 81 -0.11 -4.12 10.90
CA ALA A 81 0.65 -5.04 11.72
C ALA A 81 -0.24 -6.04 12.46
N GLU A 82 -1.43 -5.62 12.89
CA GLU A 82 -2.36 -6.44 13.68
C GLU A 82 -3.35 -7.24 12.82
N ASN A 83 -3.82 -6.66 11.71
CA ASN A 83 -5.02 -7.12 11.01
C ASN A 83 -4.84 -7.44 9.52
N ASP A 84 -3.68 -7.18 8.90
CA ASP A 84 -3.49 -7.54 7.48
C ASP A 84 -3.59 -9.06 7.29
N LEU A 85 -4.19 -9.52 6.20
CA LEU A 85 -4.33 -10.96 5.93
C LEU A 85 -3.01 -11.60 5.45
N ASP A 86 -2.05 -10.80 5.00
CA ASP A 86 -0.77 -11.27 4.48
C ASP A 86 0.33 -11.09 5.52
N GLU A 87 0.97 -12.19 5.92
CA GLU A 87 1.99 -12.21 6.96
C GLU A 87 3.20 -11.32 6.61
N GLN A 88 3.54 -11.17 5.32
CA GLN A 88 4.63 -10.28 4.93
C GLN A 88 4.29 -8.80 5.13
N VAL A 89 3.05 -8.39 4.84
CA VAL A 89 2.58 -7.02 5.15
C VAL A 89 2.58 -6.79 6.66
N GLN A 90 2.09 -7.74 7.46
CA GLN A 90 2.12 -7.64 8.93
C GLN A 90 3.57 -7.44 9.42
N LYS A 91 4.51 -8.29 8.97
CA LYS A 91 5.92 -8.22 9.33
C LYS A 91 6.57 -6.92 8.91
N PHE A 92 6.28 -6.45 7.69
CA PHE A 92 6.75 -5.17 7.17
C PHE A 92 6.27 -4.03 8.09
N ALA A 93 4.97 -3.95 8.35
CA ALA A 93 4.38 -2.90 9.18
C ALA A 93 4.95 -2.92 10.61
N LEU A 94 5.07 -4.09 11.23
CA LEU A 94 5.64 -4.25 12.57
C LEU A 94 7.13 -3.84 12.61
N LYS A 95 7.91 -4.19 11.58
CA LYS A 95 9.32 -3.79 11.48
C LYS A 95 9.44 -2.28 11.33
N THR A 96 8.59 -1.68 10.51
CA THR A 96 8.55 -0.23 10.30
C THR A 96 8.20 0.50 11.58
N LEU A 97 7.18 0.05 12.32
CA LEU A 97 6.81 0.61 13.63
C LEU A 97 7.94 0.58 14.67
N LYS A 98 8.79 -0.44 14.65
CA LYS A 98 9.95 -0.52 15.54
C LYS A 98 11.05 0.50 15.22
N GLY A 99 11.04 1.06 14.01
CA GLY A 99 11.99 2.07 13.55
C GLY A 99 11.41 3.49 13.49
N PHE A 100 10.12 3.67 13.80
CA PHE A 100 9.45 4.95 13.91
C PHE A 100 9.85 5.65 15.21
#